data_AF-A0A919UFN6-F1
#
_entry.id   AF-A0A919UFN6-F1
#
_cell.length_a   1.000
_cell.length_b   1.000
_cell.length_c   1.000
_cell.angle_alpha   90.00
_cell.angle_beta   90.00
_cell.angle_gamma   90.00
#
_symmetry.space_group_name_H-M   'P 1'
#
loop_
_entity.id
_entity.type
_entity.pdbx_description
1 polymer ?
#
loop_
_entity_poly.entity_id
_entity_poly.type
_entity_poly.pdbx_seq_one_letter_code
_entity_poly.pdbx_strand_id
1 'polypeptide(L)'
;MLHLRRRALAGALAGTALLLAGCAVPGQPASPGAAAELDGTTLTNAHVSELYDVWLEEIGAPANRRQVITIELMRQALLEETDQIDFTYARSVSRQQAEALLEINGVNEEPSEDLIDAVEGSLLIAAFTVLTEDTSVIQSVAEQIEADAVTSPRTGTFSAAAFMQSLSVTAEKATAAAQQGQPSWYLEFNDVVGLVEPDSPWIVSE
;
A
#
# COMPACT_ATOMS: atom_id res chain seq x y z
N MET A 1 -11.39 -24.25 65.67
CA MET A 1 -10.23 -23.38 66.01
C MET A 1 -9.43 -23.21 64.72
N LEU A 2 -9.44 -22.00 64.13
CA LEU A 2 -8.27 -21.11 63.95
C LEU A 2 -7.06 -21.82 63.29
N HIS A 3 -6.38 -21.37 62.24
CA HIS A 3 -6.38 -20.18 61.38
C HIS A 3 -5.43 -20.53 60.20
N LEU A 4 -5.80 -20.26 58.95
CA LEU A 4 -5.19 -19.19 58.11
C LEU A 4 -3.65 -19.29 57.90
N ARG A 5 -3.19 -19.65 56.69
CA ARG A 5 -2.62 -18.71 55.70
C ARG A 5 -1.80 -19.40 54.56
N ARG A 6 -2.24 -19.10 53.33
CA ARG A 6 -1.47 -18.56 52.18
C ARG A 6 -0.32 -19.39 51.58
N ARG A 7 -0.49 -19.72 50.29
CA ARG A 7 0.24 -19.16 49.12
C ARG A 7 -0.08 -20.07 47.90
N ALA A 8 -1.01 -19.67 47.04
CA ALA A 8 -0.79 -18.83 45.86
C ALA A 8 0.14 -19.48 44.83
N LEU A 9 -0.47 -20.13 43.82
CA LEU A 9 0.06 -20.28 42.46
C LEU A 9 -1.13 -20.60 41.53
N ALA A 10 -2.01 -19.62 41.40
CA ALA A 10 -2.98 -19.52 40.31
C ALA A 10 -2.74 -18.15 39.70
N GLY A 11 -2.08 -18.11 38.54
CA GLY A 11 -1.77 -16.85 37.88
C GLY A 11 -0.69 -17.01 36.82
N ALA A 12 -1.12 -17.07 35.56
CA ALA A 12 -0.59 -16.29 34.44
C ALA A 12 -1.04 -16.91 33.10
N LEU A 13 -2.33 -16.83 32.76
CA LEU A 13 -2.80 -17.13 31.39
C LEU A 13 -3.85 -16.12 30.86
N ALA A 14 -3.97 -14.95 31.47
CA ALA A 14 -4.85 -13.90 30.95
C ALA A 14 -4.14 -12.55 31.10
N GLY A 15 -3.49 -12.06 30.03
CA GLY A 15 -2.87 -10.74 30.12
C GLY A 15 -1.93 -10.26 29.02
N THR A 16 -1.99 -10.77 27.78
CA THR A 16 -1.16 -10.23 26.68
C THR A 16 -1.93 -9.84 25.42
N ALA A 17 -3.25 -9.73 25.48
CA ALA A 17 -4.07 -9.33 24.32
C ALA A 17 -4.44 -7.82 24.28
N LEU A 18 -3.84 -6.96 25.12
CA LEU A 18 -4.33 -5.58 25.31
C LEU A 18 -3.33 -4.44 25.04
N LEU A 19 -2.24 -4.67 24.29
CA LEU A 19 -1.21 -3.62 24.12
C LEU A 19 -0.81 -3.29 22.67
N LEU A 20 -1.63 -3.63 21.68
CA LEU A 20 -1.57 -3.01 20.34
C LEU A 20 -2.96 -2.53 19.89
N ALA A 21 -3.79 -2.10 20.83
CA ALA A 21 -4.95 -1.27 20.52
C ALA A 21 -4.42 0.10 20.09
N GLY A 22 -3.97 0.22 18.85
CA GLY A 22 -3.83 1.52 18.19
C GLY A 22 -5.16 2.22 18.39
N CYS A 23 -5.13 3.37 19.08
CA CYS A 23 -6.31 4.06 19.61
C CYS A 23 -7.42 4.10 18.56
N ALA A 24 -8.41 3.20 18.70
CA ALA A 24 -9.56 3.16 17.83
C ALA A 24 -10.33 4.45 18.06
N VAL A 25 -10.50 5.27 17.02
CA VAL A 25 -11.38 6.42 17.11
C VAL A 25 -12.81 5.88 17.18
N PRO A 26 -13.60 6.19 18.23
CA PRO A 26 -14.97 5.70 18.32
C PRO A 26 -15.77 6.07 17.06
N GLY A 27 -16.37 5.07 16.41
CA GLY A 27 -17.16 5.27 15.18
C GLY A 27 -16.35 5.23 13.87
N GLN A 28 -15.05 4.90 13.90
CA GLN A 28 -14.29 4.70 12.67
C GLN A 28 -14.79 3.46 11.91
N PRO A 29 -14.92 3.54 10.57
CA PRO A 29 -15.44 2.45 9.77
C PRO A 29 -14.43 1.30 9.62
N ALA A 30 -13.12 1.59 9.55
CA ALA A 30 -12.06 0.59 9.49
C ALA A 30 -11.71 -0.01 10.87
N SER A 31 -11.23 -1.25 10.91
CA SER A 31 -10.83 -1.90 12.15
C SER A 31 -9.68 -1.16 12.85
N PRO A 32 -9.58 -1.24 14.19
CA PRO A 32 -8.46 -0.67 14.93
C PRO A 32 -7.11 -1.12 14.37
N GLY A 33 -6.22 -0.18 14.06
CA GLY A 33 -4.92 -0.48 13.47
C GLY A 33 -4.92 -0.72 11.96
N ALA A 34 -6.07 -0.78 11.29
CA ALA A 34 -6.16 -0.80 9.83
C ALA A 34 -5.86 0.58 9.23
N ALA A 35 -5.15 0.59 8.10
CA ALA A 35 -4.98 1.75 7.24
C ALA A 35 -6.08 1.77 6.17
N ALA A 36 -6.37 0.61 5.58
CA ALA A 36 -7.49 0.35 4.68
C ALA A 36 -7.91 -1.13 4.73
N GLU A 37 -9.13 -1.41 4.30
CA GLU A 37 -9.69 -2.75 4.14
C GLU A 37 -10.39 -2.84 2.79
N LEU A 38 -10.20 -3.94 2.06
CA LEU A 38 -10.82 -4.22 0.77
C LEU A 38 -11.02 -5.74 0.64
N ASP A 39 -12.22 -6.18 0.24
CA ASP A 39 -12.55 -7.59 -0.01
C ASP A 39 -12.15 -8.58 1.10
N GLY A 40 -12.25 -8.14 2.36
CA GLY A 40 -11.88 -8.94 3.53
C GLY A 40 -10.38 -9.01 3.83
N THR A 41 -9.55 -8.35 3.02
CA THR A 41 -8.13 -8.13 3.27
C THR A 41 -7.93 -6.83 4.05
N THR A 42 -7.07 -6.86 5.07
CA THR A 42 -6.77 -5.69 5.90
C THR A 42 -5.33 -5.25 5.66
N LEU A 43 -5.17 -4.05 5.11
CA LEU A 43 -3.90 -3.35 5.06
C LEU A 43 -3.66 -2.66 6.40
N THR A 44 -2.77 -3.19 7.22
CA THR A 44 -2.51 -2.64 8.56
C THR A 44 -1.59 -1.42 8.53
N ASN A 45 -1.70 -0.57 9.55
CA ASN A 45 -0.81 0.58 9.68
C ASN A 45 0.66 0.19 9.86
N ALA A 46 0.94 -0.98 10.44
CA ALA A 46 2.29 -1.52 10.60
C ALA A 46 2.88 -1.91 9.23
N HIS A 47 2.11 -2.66 8.44
CA HIS A 47 2.55 -3.08 7.10
C HIS A 47 2.78 -1.88 6.16
N VAL A 48 1.92 -0.86 6.22
CA VAL A 48 2.16 0.39 5.46
C VAL A 48 3.46 1.08 5.88
N SER A 49 3.85 0.99 7.15
CA SER A 49 5.12 1.54 7.62
C SER A 49 6.31 0.72 7.11
N GLU A 50 6.22 -0.61 7.13
CA GLU A 50 7.24 -1.49 6.56
C GLU A 50 7.46 -1.20 5.06
N LEU A 51 6.37 -1.12 4.28
CA LEU A 51 6.45 -0.77 2.86
C LEU A 51 6.98 0.66 2.63
N TYR A 52 6.60 1.62 3.47
CA TYR A 52 7.14 2.98 3.41
C TYR A 52 8.66 3.02 3.64
N ASP A 53 9.15 2.25 4.61
CA ASP A 53 10.58 2.16 4.92
C ASP A 53 11.35 1.55 3.74
N VAL A 54 10.80 0.53 3.07
CA VAL A 54 11.36 -0.03 1.83
C VAL A 54 11.50 1.03 0.73
N TRP A 55 10.46 1.83 0.47
CA TRP A 55 10.53 2.92 -0.52
C TRP A 55 11.60 3.96 -0.19
N LEU A 56 11.72 4.29 1.10
CA LEU A 56 12.64 5.30 1.58
C LEU A 56 14.11 4.83 1.55
N GLU A 57 14.35 3.60 2.02
CA GLU A 57 15.68 3.11 2.33
C GLU A 57 16.29 2.26 1.22
N GLU A 58 15.48 1.45 0.52
CA GLU A 58 15.99 0.49 -0.46
C GLU A 58 15.86 0.97 -1.91
N ILE A 59 14.81 1.73 -2.22
CA ILE A 59 14.52 2.15 -3.60
C ILE A 59 15.03 3.56 -3.90
N GLY A 60 15.06 4.44 -2.89
CA GLY A 60 15.49 5.84 -3.06
C GLY A 60 14.50 6.71 -3.83
N ALA A 61 13.27 6.22 -4.03
CA ALA A 61 12.14 6.94 -4.63
C ALA A 61 11.03 7.05 -3.57
N PRO A 62 11.10 8.04 -2.66
CA PRO A 62 10.28 8.06 -1.46
C PRO A 62 8.80 8.26 -1.81
N ALA A 63 7.98 7.23 -1.54
CA ALA A 63 6.53 7.34 -1.54
C ALA A 63 6.05 7.78 -0.15
N ASN A 64 5.13 8.73 -0.07
CA ASN A 64 4.47 9.06 1.18
C ASN A 64 3.45 7.96 1.56
N ARG A 65 3.00 7.98 2.82
CA ARG A 65 2.07 6.97 3.36
C ARG A 65 0.80 6.76 2.52
N ARG A 66 0.22 7.82 1.95
CA ARG A 66 -0.99 7.72 1.12
C ARG A 66 -0.70 7.11 -0.25
N GLN A 67 0.47 7.38 -0.81
CA GLN A 67 0.92 6.74 -2.05
C GLN A 67 1.08 5.24 -1.83
N VAL A 68 1.75 4.82 -0.75
CA VAL A 68 1.88 3.40 -0.39
C VAL A 68 0.52 2.71 -0.27
N ILE A 69 -0.42 3.32 0.46
CA ILE A 69 -1.77 2.75 0.61
C ILE A 69 -2.52 2.70 -0.73
N THR A 70 -2.37 3.73 -1.56
CA THR A 70 -2.98 3.76 -2.91
C THR A 70 -2.45 2.59 -3.75
N ILE A 71 -1.12 2.42 -3.80
CA ILE A 71 -0.47 1.37 -4.58
C ILE A 71 -0.91 -0.01 -4.09
N GLU A 72 -0.93 -0.26 -2.77
CA GLU A 72 -1.34 -1.55 -2.24
C GLU A 72 -2.82 -1.88 -2.49
N LEU A 73 -3.71 -0.90 -2.38
CA LEU A 73 -5.13 -1.08 -2.72
C LEU A 73 -5.31 -1.43 -4.20
N MET A 74 -4.57 -0.73 -5.09
CA MET A 74 -4.63 -1.00 -6.52
C MET A 74 -3.94 -2.32 -6.90
N ARG A 75 -2.83 -2.68 -6.27
CA ARG A 75 -1.99 -3.84 -6.63
C ARG A 75 -2.79 -5.14 -6.66
N GLN A 76 -3.49 -5.44 -5.56
CA GLN A 76 -4.26 -6.68 -5.44
C GLN A 76 -5.40 -6.73 -6.46
N ALA A 77 -6.16 -5.64 -6.60
CA ALA A 77 -7.27 -5.58 -7.55
C ALA A 77 -6.81 -5.65 -9.01
N LEU A 78 -5.68 -5.02 -9.36
CA LEU A 78 -5.13 -5.07 -10.71
C LEU A 78 -4.53 -6.43 -11.07
N LEU A 79 -3.99 -7.18 -10.11
CA LEU A 79 -3.52 -8.54 -10.34
C LEU A 79 -4.62 -9.43 -10.91
N GLU A 80 -5.84 -9.29 -10.38
CA GLU A 80 -7.02 -10.07 -10.79
C GLU A 80 -7.49 -9.72 -12.21
N GLU A 81 -7.15 -8.54 -12.71
CA GLU A 81 -7.57 -8.04 -14.03
C GLU A 81 -6.49 -8.15 -15.11
N THR A 82 -5.34 -8.77 -14.83
CA THR A 82 -4.19 -8.80 -15.77
C THR A 82 -4.52 -9.44 -17.12
N ASP A 83 -5.45 -10.39 -17.14
CA ASP A 83 -5.96 -11.03 -18.36
C ASP A 83 -6.73 -10.06 -19.29
N GLN A 84 -7.25 -8.94 -18.78
CA GLN A 84 -8.02 -7.96 -19.58
C GLN A 84 -7.15 -7.14 -20.52
N ILE A 85 -5.84 -7.05 -20.26
CA ILE A 85 -4.90 -6.21 -21.01
C ILE A 85 -3.84 -7.02 -21.77
N ASP A 86 -4.10 -8.31 -22.00
CA ASP A 86 -3.16 -9.27 -22.59
C ASP A 86 -1.78 -9.30 -21.86
N PHE A 87 -1.75 -8.94 -20.57
CA PHE A 87 -0.54 -8.92 -19.77
C PHE A 87 -0.35 -10.25 -19.05
N THR A 88 0.63 -11.03 -19.49
CA THR A 88 1.01 -12.27 -18.78
C THR A 88 1.78 -11.91 -17.51
N TYR A 89 1.08 -11.85 -16.38
CA TYR A 89 1.69 -11.64 -15.08
C TYR A 89 2.56 -12.83 -14.66
N ALA A 90 3.75 -12.52 -14.17
CA ALA A 90 4.61 -13.46 -13.47
C ALA A 90 5.36 -12.72 -12.36
N ARG A 91 5.16 -13.13 -11.10
CA ARG A 91 5.84 -12.56 -9.93
C ARG A 91 7.36 -12.54 -10.04
N SER A 92 7.94 -13.47 -10.81
CA SER A 92 9.39 -13.50 -11.10
C SER A 92 9.88 -12.24 -11.82
N VAL A 93 9.02 -11.53 -12.56
CA VAL A 93 9.37 -10.25 -13.18
C VAL A 93 9.58 -9.18 -12.11
N SER A 94 8.63 -9.04 -11.16
CA SER A 94 8.76 -8.11 -10.04
C SER A 94 10.00 -8.39 -9.20
N ARG A 95 10.31 -9.67 -8.94
CA ARG A 95 11.54 -10.08 -8.25
C ARG A 95 12.81 -9.67 -9.00
N GLN A 96 12.90 -9.94 -10.31
CA GLN A 96 14.06 -9.54 -11.11
C GLN A 96 14.24 -8.02 -11.15
N GLN A 97 13.14 -7.25 -11.18
CA GLN A 97 13.20 -5.80 -11.13
C GLN A 97 13.66 -5.29 -9.75
N ALA A 98 13.20 -5.93 -8.67
CA ALA A 98 13.68 -5.64 -7.32
C ALA A 98 15.20 -5.93 -7.17
N GLU A 99 15.67 -7.08 -7.67
CA GLU A 99 17.10 -7.42 -7.71
C GLU A 99 17.90 -6.36 -8.47
N ALA A 100 17.44 -5.96 -9.67
CA ALA A 100 18.10 -4.93 -10.47
C ALA A 100 18.18 -3.57 -9.75
N LEU A 101 17.14 -3.19 -9.00
CA LEU A 101 17.16 -1.95 -8.21
C LEU A 101 18.18 -2.01 -7.07
N LEU A 102 18.26 -3.14 -6.35
CA LEU A 102 19.27 -3.32 -5.31
C LEU A 102 20.68 -3.27 -5.90
N GLU A 103 20.92 -3.93 -7.03
CA GLU A 103 22.20 -3.91 -7.74
C GLU A 103 22.62 -2.49 -8.15
N ILE A 104 21.68 -1.68 -8.66
CA ILE A 104 21.92 -0.26 -9.00
C ILE A 104 22.33 0.54 -7.76
N ASN A 105 21.76 0.22 -6.60
CA ASN A 105 22.09 0.83 -5.31
C ASN A 105 23.35 0.23 -4.65
N GLY A 106 24.01 -0.73 -5.30
CA GLY A 106 25.22 -1.39 -4.79
C GLY A 106 24.96 -2.40 -3.67
N VAL A 107 23.70 -2.82 -3.47
CA VAL A 107 23.29 -3.85 -2.52
C VAL A 107 23.30 -5.20 -3.23
N ASN A 108 23.97 -6.20 -2.63
CA ASN A 108 24.13 -7.54 -3.21
C ASN A 108 23.38 -8.62 -2.40
N GLU A 109 22.25 -8.24 -1.80
CA GLU A 109 21.39 -9.10 -1.01
C GLU A 109 20.16 -9.50 -1.82
N GLU A 110 19.48 -10.58 -1.42
CA GLU A 110 18.20 -10.96 -2.03
C GLU A 110 17.12 -9.94 -1.65
N PRO A 111 16.22 -9.55 -2.56
CA PRO A 111 15.15 -8.61 -2.24
C PRO A 111 14.18 -9.19 -1.21
N SER A 112 13.76 -8.36 -0.27
CA SER A 112 12.68 -8.68 0.66
C SER A 112 11.35 -8.88 -0.08
N GLU A 113 10.40 -9.62 0.50
CA GLU A 113 9.07 -9.75 -0.10
C GLU A 113 8.33 -8.42 -0.17
N ASP A 114 8.56 -7.52 0.79
CA ASP A 114 7.98 -6.17 0.81
C ASP A 114 8.51 -5.31 -0.36
N LEU A 115 9.81 -5.42 -0.69
CA LEU A 115 10.37 -4.79 -1.89
C LEU A 115 9.77 -5.36 -3.18
N ILE A 116 9.56 -6.67 -3.23
CA ILE A 116 8.94 -7.33 -4.40
C ILE A 116 7.50 -6.84 -4.56
N ASP A 117 6.72 -6.75 -3.49
CA ASP A 117 5.34 -6.27 -3.49
C ASP A 117 5.25 -4.79 -3.90
N ALA A 118 6.15 -3.95 -3.37
CA ALA A 118 6.27 -2.55 -3.74
C ALA A 118 6.54 -2.37 -5.24
N VAL A 119 7.52 -3.10 -5.78
CA VAL A 119 7.86 -3.10 -7.21
C VAL A 119 6.71 -3.65 -8.06
N GLU A 120 6.04 -4.71 -7.60
CA GLU A 120 4.88 -5.29 -8.27
C GLU A 120 3.72 -4.30 -8.43
N GLY A 121 3.39 -3.56 -7.37
CA GLY A 121 2.34 -2.53 -7.42
C GLY A 121 2.60 -1.47 -8.48
N SER A 122 3.81 -0.91 -8.51
CA SER A 122 4.18 0.11 -9.50
C SER A 122 4.24 -0.45 -10.92
N LEU A 123 4.71 -1.69 -11.10
CA LEU A 123 4.71 -2.36 -12.40
C LEU A 123 3.30 -2.63 -12.92
N LEU A 124 2.36 -3.03 -12.07
CA LEU A 124 0.98 -3.25 -12.48
C LEU A 124 0.31 -1.94 -12.88
N ILE A 125 0.43 -0.89 -12.06
CA ILE A 125 -0.10 0.43 -12.44
C ILE A 125 0.51 0.89 -13.77
N ALA A 126 1.82 0.73 -13.96
CA ALA A 126 2.48 1.04 -15.22
C ALA A 126 1.94 0.20 -16.39
N ALA A 127 1.75 -1.11 -16.20
CA ALA A 127 1.25 -2.02 -17.23
C ALA A 127 -0.14 -1.61 -17.73
N PHE A 128 -1.08 -1.41 -16.81
CA PHE A 128 -2.44 -0.97 -17.12
C PHE A 128 -2.55 0.47 -17.65
N THR A 129 -1.48 1.26 -17.53
CA THR A 129 -1.45 2.64 -18.02
C THR A 129 -0.73 2.78 -19.36
N VAL A 130 0.31 1.98 -19.60
CA VAL A 130 1.24 2.18 -20.73
C VAL A 130 1.10 1.11 -21.80
N LEU A 131 0.75 -0.13 -21.46
CA LEU A 131 0.62 -1.21 -22.45
C LEU A 131 -0.66 -1.11 -23.27
N THR A 132 -1.68 -0.46 -22.73
CA THR A 132 -2.99 -0.27 -23.35
C THR A 132 -3.21 1.21 -23.65
N GLU A 133 -3.77 1.51 -24.83
CA GLU A 133 -4.30 2.86 -25.12
C GLU A 133 -5.61 3.14 -24.38
N ASP A 134 -6.31 2.07 -23.96
CA ASP A 134 -7.55 2.14 -23.21
C ASP A 134 -7.30 1.94 -21.70
N THR A 135 -7.51 3.00 -20.93
CA THR A 135 -7.38 3.01 -19.46
C THR A 135 -8.69 2.65 -18.74
N SER A 136 -9.70 2.17 -19.46
CA SER A 136 -11.01 1.80 -18.89
C SER A 136 -10.91 0.76 -17.78
N VAL A 137 -10.00 -0.20 -17.88
CA VAL A 137 -9.85 -1.27 -16.87
C VAL A 137 -9.31 -0.71 -15.55
N ILE A 138 -8.22 0.07 -15.57
CA ILE A 138 -7.67 0.67 -14.35
C ILE A 138 -8.62 1.70 -13.74
N GLN A 139 -9.40 2.41 -14.57
CA GLN A 139 -10.47 3.26 -14.08
C GLN A 139 -11.56 2.46 -13.37
N SER A 140 -12.02 1.35 -13.96
CA SER A 140 -13.03 0.48 -13.36
C SER A 140 -12.56 -0.10 -12.02
N VAL A 141 -11.29 -0.52 -11.93
CA VAL A 141 -10.69 -0.97 -10.67
C VAL A 141 -10.68 0.14 -9.62
N ALA A 142 -10.28 1.36 -10.00
CA ALA A 142 -10.28 2.49 -9.09
C ALA A 142 -11.69 2.84 -8.60
N GLU A 143 -12.70 2.77 -9.47
CA GLU A 143 -14.12 2.99 -9.14
C GLU A 143 -14.65 1.90 -8.18
N GLN A 144 -14.23 0.65 -8.35
CA GLN A 144 -14.55 -0.43 -7.43
C GLN A 144 -13.92 -0.20 -6.05
N ILE A 145 -12.64 0.17 -6.00
CA ILE A 145 -11.95 0.48 -4.74
C ILE A 145 -12.62 1.67 -4.03
N GLU A 146 -13.05 2.71 -4.76
CA GLU A 146 -13.81 3.82 -4.16
C GLU A 146 -15.14 3.36 -3.56
N ALA A 147 -15.81 2.38 -4.17
CA ALA A 147 -17.08 1.85 -3.68
C ALA A 147 -16.92 0.93 -2.45
N ASP A 148 -15.88 0.10 -2.44
CA ASP A 148 -15.78 -1.05 -1.53
C ASP A 148 -14.72 -0.87 -0.44
N ALA A 149 -13.69 -0.03 -0.66
CA ALA A 149 -12.61 0.13 0.30
C ALA A 149 -13.06 0.92 1.53
N VAL A 150 -12.72 0.38 2.71
CA VAL A 150 -12.94 1.04 3.99
C VAL A 150 -11.61 1.57 4.51
N THR A 151 -11.41 2.89 4.45
CA THR A 151 -10.17 3.54 4.89
C THR A 151 -10.27 4.08 6.32
N SER A 152 -9.12 4.17 6.99
CA SER A 152 -9.05 4.88 8.27
C SER A 152 -9.35 6.37 8.09
N PRO A 153 -10.08 7.02 9.02
CA PRO A 153 -10.26 8.47 8.98
C PRO A 153 -8.95 9.27 8.93
N ARG A 154 -7.84 8.69 9.40
CA ARG A 154 -6.51 9.31 9.37
C ARG A 154 -5.84 9.26 7.99
N THR A 155 -6.26 8.30 7.17
CA THR A 155 -5.71 8.05 5.84
C THR A 155 -6.38 8.94 4.79
N GLY A 156 -7.65 9.31 5.01
CA GLY A 156 -8.49 9.97 4.02
C GLY A 156 -9.39 8.97 3.30
N THR A 157 -10.13 9.43 2.29
CA THR A 157 -11.04 8.59 1.49
C THR A 157 -10.44 8.33 0.12
N PHE A 158 -10.54 7.10 -0.39
CA PHE A 158 -10.12 6.80 -1.76
C PHE A 158 -11.11 7.42 -2.75
N SER A 159 -10.61 8.11 -3.76
CA SER A 159 -11.40 8.67 -4.85
C SER A 159 -10.80 8.23 -6.18
N ALA A 160 -11.60 7.55 -7.01
CA ALA A 160 -11.19 7.13 -8.34
C ALA A 160 -10.83 8.34 -9.22
N ALA A 161 -11.59 9.44 -9.09
CA ALA A 161 -11.30 10.67 -9.81
C ALA A 161 -9.95 11.27 -9.42
N ALA A 162 -9.62 11.32 -8.12
CA ALA A 162 -8.31 11.79 -7.65
C ALA A 162 -7.18 10.87 -8.11
N PHE A 163 -7.40 9.56 -8.03
CA PHE A 163 -6.47 8.55 -8.54
C PHE A 163 -6.17 8.75 -10.03
N MET A 164 -7.20 8.80 -10.88
CA MET A 164 -7.03 8.95 -12.33
C MET A 164 -6.37 10.29 -12.71
N GLN A 165 -6.68 11.37 -11.98
CA GLN A 165 -5.99 12.64 -12.15
C GLN A 165 -4.51 12.52 -11.81
N SER A 166 -4.17 11.90 -10.68
CA SER A 166 -2.79 11.65 -10.28
C SER A 166 -2.07 10.75 -11.28
N LEU A 167 -2.75 9.70 -11.77
CA LEU A 167 -2.21 8.75 -12.73
C LEU A 167 -1.81 9.43 -14.03
N SER A 168 -2.65 10.33 -14.56
CA SER A 168 -2.35 11.08 -15.79
C SER A 168 -1.07 11.89 -15.67
N VAL A 169 -0.89 12.60 -14.54
CA VAL A 169 0.33 13.39 -14.30
C VAL A 169 1.56 12.49 -14.19
N THR A 170 1.41 11.36 -13.51
CA THR A 170 2.51 10.41 -13.31
C THR A 170 2.88 9.66 -14.60
N ALA A 171 1.91 9.34 -15.44
CA ALA A 171 2.15 8.70 -16.74
C ALA A 171 2.98 9.59 -17.68
N GLU A 172 2.77 10.91 -17.65
CA GLU A 172 3.61 11.86 -18.39
C GLU A 172 5.06 11.85 -17.90
N LYS A 173 5.28 11.82 -16.58
CA LYS A 173 6.63 11.70 -15.99
C LYS A 173 7.30 10.39 -16.37
N ALA A 174 6.58 9.28 -16.22
CA ALA A 174 7.04 7.93 -16.56
C ALA A 174 7.46 7.84 -18.03
N THR A 175 6.65 8.40 -18.93
CA THR A 175 6.94 8.46 -20.36
C THR A 175 8.21 9.29 -20.64
N ALA A 176 8.35 10.45 -19.99
CA ALA A 176 9.55 11.27 -20.12
C ALA A 176 10.81 10.57 -19.59
N ALA A 177 10.72 9.86 -18.47
CA ALA A 177 11.82 9.06 -17.91
C ALA A 177 12.22 7.93 -18.87
N ALA A 178 11.25 7.20 -19.42
CA ALA A 178 11.47 6.14 -20.40
C ALA A 178 12.14 6.67 -21.67
N GLN A 179 11.71 7.83 -22.20
CA GLN A 179 12.32 8.47 -23.37
C GLN A 179 13.77 8.92 -23.13
N GLN A 180 14.13 9.19 -21.87
CA GLN A 180 15.51 9.50 -21.46
C GLN A 180 16.37 8.23 -21.25
N GLY A 181 15.79 7.04 -21.44
CA GLY A 181 16.48 5.77 -21.25
C GLY A 181 16.70 5.40 -19.78
N GLN A 182 15.89 5.94 -18.87
CA GLN A 182 15.97 5.56 -17.45
C GLN A 182 15.43 4.12 -17.28
N PRO A 183 16.24 3.17 -16.76
CA PRO A 183 15.82 1.77 -16.67
C PRO A 183 14.67 1.56 -15.67
N SER A 184 14.59 2.38 -14.63
CA SER A 184 13.59 2.32 -13.57
C SER A 184 12.42 3.30 -13.75
N TRP A 185 12.10 3.67 -15.00
CA TRP A 185 11.05 4.66 -15.33
C TRP A 185 9.67 4.35 -14.71
N TYR A 186 9.38 3.06 -14.48
CA TYR A 186 8.11 2.63 -13.88
C TYR A 186 7.99 3.04 -12.40
N LEU A 187 9.10 3.36 -11.73
CA LEU A 187 9.08 3.88 -10.36
C LEU A 187 8.46 5.28 -10.26
N GLU A 188 8.29 6.00 -11.37
CA GLU A 188 7.51 7.24 -11.37
C GLU A 188 6.08 6.97 -10.87
N PHE A 189 5.51 5.78 -11.12
CA PHE A 189 4.18 5.39 -10.64
C PHE A 189 4.03 5.30 -9.11
N ASN A 190 5.15 5.35 -8.37
CA ASN A 190 5.11 5.51 -6.92
C ASN A 190 4.43 6.81 -6.48
N ASP A 191 4.43 7.82 -7.35
CA ASP A 191 3.85 9.12 -7.05
C ASP A 191 2.31 9.11 -7.08
N VAL A 192 1.67 8.05 -7.58
CA VAL A 192 0.22 8.00 -7.75
C VAL A 192 -0.50 7.98 -6.40
N VAL A 193 -1.50 8.85 -6.26
CA VAL A 193 -2.30 8.96 -5.04
C VAL A 193 -3.80 9.05 -5.36
N GLY A 194 -4.59 8.14 -4.76
CA GLY A 194 -6.05 8.15 -4.81
C GLY A 194 -6.71 8.66 -3.53
N LEU A 195 -5.94 8.78 -2.44
CA LEU A 195 -6.45 9.18 -1.13
C LEU A 195 -6.54 10.69 -0.96
N VAL A 196 -7.77 11.20 -0.89
CA VAL A 196 -8.07 12.61 -0.62
C VAL A 196 -8.04 12.86 0.89
N GLU A 197 -7.42 13.97 1.29
CA GLU A 197 -7.36 14.37 2.71
C GLU A 197 -8.75 14.48 3.33
N PRO A 198 -8.92 14.09 4.60
CA PRO A 198 -10.19 14.30 5.29
C PRO A 198 -10.46 15.80 5.47
N ASP A 199 -11.72 16.21 5.28
CA ASP A 199 -12.19 17.60 5.40
C ASP A 199 -11.98 18.24 6.79
N SER A 200 -11.55 17.47 7.79
CA SER A 200 -11.24 17.98 9.13
C SER A 200 -9.98 17.34 9.71
N PRO A 201 -8.99 18.13 10.14
CA PRO A 201 -7.84 17.61 10.87
C PRO A 201 -8.35 16.99 12.17
N TRP A 202 -7.98 15.73 12.42
CA TRP A 202 -8.37 14.95 13.61
C TRP A 202 -7.79 15.50 14.95
N ILE A 203 -7.25 16.72 14.95
CA ILE A 203 -6.91 17.46 16.17
C ILE A 203 -8.11 18.34 16.51
N VAL A 204 -9.07 17.75 17.23
CA VAL A 204 -9.87 18.53 18.16
C VAL A 204 -9.03 18.65 19.42
N SER A 205 -8.64 19.87 19.73
CA SER A 205 -8.08 20.33 21.00
C SER A 205 -8.49 19.48 22.22
N GLU A 206 -7.50 18.96 22.94
CA GLU A 206 -7.56 18.87 24.41
C GLU A 206 -6.99 20.15 25.02
#